data_AF-A0A1S6U7Y4-F1
#
_entry.id   AF-A0A1S6U7Y4-F1
#
_cell.length_a   1.000
_cell.length_b   1.000
_cell.length_c   1.000
_cell.angle_alpha   90.00
_cell.angle_beta   90.00
_cell.angle_gamma   90.00
#
_symmetry.space_group_name_H-M   'P 1'
#
loop_
_entity.id
_entity.type
_entity.pdbx_description
1 polymer ?
#
loop_
_entity_poly.entity_id
_entity_poly.type
_entity_poly.pdbx_seq_one_letter_code
_entity_poly.pdbx_strand_id
1 'polypeptide(L)'
;MKNDKVKFSLEKFLKNPSNNFSISENNNNQIIGENININHYTLSEKPKVIKVIEDHQYNGEIHISKEQQQNIRNFVEDIATMMGDYEKINYYKEIFTTLKNKFKVPKYSLIPKDKYNEVKKFLYIQRSINRKKLKLINAKRFKQYTIDAIIKNWDMLNMDIKLCDFANIKLNKKITSIDKLSVNDIDNLYNKVMYQKNKKEKKDKKI
;
A
#
# COMPACT_ATOMS: atom_id res chain seq x y z
N MET A 1 44.66 -29.85 19.19
CA MET A 1 44.40 -30.00 20.64
C MET A 1 43.22 -29.18 21.22
N LYS A 2 42.56 -28.27 20.47
CA LYS A 2 41.37 -27.52 20.98
C LYS A 2 40.01 -28.18 20.69
N ASN A 3 39.89 -29.02 19.66
CA ASN A 3 38.62 -29.62 19.25
C ASN A 3 38.21 -30.85 20.07
N ASP A 4 39.16 -31.59 20.63
CA ASP A 4 38.85 -32.86 21.31
C ASP A 4 38.24 -32.65 22.69
N LYS A 5 38.61 -31.56 23.38
CA LYS A 5 38.01 -31.19 24.68
C LYS A 5 36.55 -30.74 24.54
N VAL A 6 36.23 -30.00 23.49
CA VAL A 6 34.86 -29.54 23.23
C VAL A 6 33.96 -30.73 22.87
N LYS A 7 34.46 -31.65 22.04
CA LYS A 7 33.73 -32.86 21.66
C LYS A 7 33.47 -33.78 22.86
N PHE A 8 34.46 -33.95 23.73
CA PHE A 8 34.34 -34.73 24.96
C PHE A 8 33.33 -34.11 25.96
N SER A 9 33.33 -32.78 26.10
CA SER A 9 32.37 -32.07 26.94
C SER A 9 30.93 -32.16 26.41
N LEU A 10 30.73 -32.12 25.09
CA LEU A 10 29.40 -32.31 24.50
C LEU A 10 28.88 -33.74 24.68
N GLU A 11 29.73 -34.74 24.44
CA GLU A 11 29.34 -36.15 24.62
C GLU A 11 28.99 -36.46 26.08
N LYS A 12 29.72 -35.86 27.04
CA LYS A 12 29.42 -36.00 28.47
C LYS A 12 28.11 -35.31 28.87
N PHE A 13 27.77 -34.18 28.23
CA PHE A 13 26.52 -33.46 28.47
C PHE A 13 25.29 -34.21 27.92
N LEU A 14 25.42 -34.80 26.72
CA LEU A 14 24.34 -35.54 26.05
C LEU A 14 24.08 -36.92 26.66
N LYS A 15 25.09 -37.53 27.29
CA LYS A 15 24.95 -38.84 27.96
C LYS A 15 24.42 -38.75 29.40
N ASN A 16 24.20 -37.55 29.94
CA ASN A 16 23.67 -37.41 31.29
C ASN A 16 22.15 -37.64 31.29
N PRO A 17 21.63 -38.70 31.92
CA PRO A 17 20.19 -39.02 31.91
C PRO A 17 19.32 -37.91 32.52
N SER A 18 19.88 -37.03 33.35
CA SER A 18 19.20 -35.82 33.87
C SER A 18 18.90 -34.77 32.79
N ASN A 19 19.50 -34.87 31.61
CA ASN A 19 19.30 -33.95 30.48
C ASN A 19 18.31 -34.49 29.42
N ASN A 20 17.77 -35.70 29.61
CA ASN A 20 16.73 -36.24 28.72
C ASN A 20 15.36 -35.71 29.15
N PHE A 21 14.95 -34.60 28.54
CA PHE A 21 13.61 -34.05 28.71
C PHE A 21 12.64 -34.76 27.75
N SER A 22 11.71 -35.54 28.30
CA SER A 22 10.55 -36.02 27.56
C SER A 22 9.55 -34.88 27.40
N ILE A 23 9.56 -34.23 26.24
CA ILE A 23 8.60 -33.17 25.89
C ILE A 23 7.40 -33.86 25.23
N SER A 24 6.26 -33.90 25.91
CA SER A 24 4.99 -34.31 25.31
C SER A 24 4.29 -33.09 24.69
N GLU A 25 3.52 -33.31 23.62
CA GLU A 25 2.97 -32.29 22.70
C GLU A 25 1.83 -31.42 23.26
N ASN A 26 1.80 -31.10 24.55
CA ASN A 26 0.88 -30.10 25.10
C ASN A 26 1.67 -28.93 25.69
N ASN A 27 1.43 -27.72 25.17
CA ASN A 27 2.19 -26.48 25.41
C ASN A 27 2.14 -25.91 26.85
N ASN A 28 1.85 -26.73 27.86
CA ASN A 28 1.91 -26.36 29.27
C ASN A 28 2.92 -27.28 29.98
N ASN A 29 4.21 -27.04 29.77
CA ASN A 29 5.26 -27.73 30.51
C ASN A 29 5.45 -27.08 31.89
N GLN A 30 4.95 -27.75 32.92
CA GLN A 30 5.17 -27.36 34.32
C GLN A 30 6.46 -28.06 34.79
N ILE A 31 7.51 -27.28 35.08
CA ILE A 31 8.77 -27.82 35.58
C ILE A 31 8.72 -27.80 37.11
N ILE A 32 8.64 -28.97 37.74
CA ILE A 32 8.64 -29.11 39.20
C ILE A 32 10.00 -29.67 39.63
N GLY A 33 10.74 -28.90 40.42
CA GLY A 33 12.00 -29.30 41.03
C GLY A 33 12.46 -28.28 42.07
N GLU A 34 12.99 -28.75 43.19
CA GLU A 34 13.62 -27.88 44.20
C GLU A 34 15.03 -27.50 43.72
N ASN A 35 15.29 -26.19 43.58
CA ASN A 35 16.52 -25.57 43.02
C ASN A 35 16.64 -25.45 41.49
N ILE A 36 15.57 -25.00 40.82
CA ILE A 36 15.68 -24.57 39.41
C ILE A 36 16.14 -23.11 39.36
N ASN A 37 17.37 -22.88 38.89
CA ASN A 37 17.86 -21.53 38.59
C ASN A 37 17.47 -21.15 37.15
N ILE A 38 16.37 -20.42 36.99
CA ILE A 38 15.89 -19.95 35.68
C ILE A 38 16.72 -18.71 35.30
N ASN A 39 17.67 -18.88 34.40
CA ASN A 39 18.40 -17.76 33.82
C ASN A 39 17.44 -16.89 33.00
N HIS A 40 16.95 -15.80 33.59
CA HIS A 40 16.23 -14.75 32.87
C HIS A 40 17.23 -13.96 32.02
N TYR A 41 17.52 -14.44 30.81
CA TYR A 41 18.13 -13.59 29.80
C TYR A 41 17.10 -12.55 29.38
N THR A 42 17.26 -11.31 29.83
CA THR A 42 16.56 -10.18 29.23
C THR A 42 16.93 -10.17 27.75
N LEU A 43 15.92 -10.25 26.88
CA LEU A 43 16.05 -10.10 25.44
C LEU A 43 16.48 -8.65 25.16
N SER A 44 17.78 -8.38 25.35
CA SER A 44 18.42 -7.22 24.78
C SER A 44 18.18 -7.26 23.27
N GLU A 45 17.78 -6.10 22.78
CA GLU A 45 17.29 -5.80 21.44
C GLU A 45 17.91 -6.70 20.38
N LYS A 46 17.12 -7.65 19.85
CA LYS A 46 17.55 -8.47 18.72
C LYS A 46 17.97 -7.50 17.62
N PRO A 47 19.23 -7.56 17.12
CA PRO A 47 19.60 -6.78 15.96
C PRO A 47 18.59 -7.11 14.86
N LYS A 48 17.96 -6.08 14.28
CA LYS A 48 17.12 -6.26 13.10
C LYS A 48 17.99 -6.89 12.04
N VAL A 49 17.89 -8.21 11.89
CA VAL A 49 18.45 -8.91 10.74
C VAL A 49 17.65 -8.41 9.56
N ILE A 50 18.17 -7.38 8.90
CA ILE A 50 17.72 -7.00 7.57
C ILE A 50 18.13 -8.18 6.70
N LYS A 51 17.20 -9.12 6.52
CA LYS A 51 17.34 -10.18 5.52
C LYS A 51 17.37 -9.46 4.17
N VAL A 52 18.57 -9.14 3.70
CA VAL A 52 18.79 -8.79 2.30
C VAL A 52 18.63 -10.11 1.55
N ILE A 53 17.38 -10.42 1.20
CA ILE A 53 17.08 -11.49 0.26
C ILE A 53 17.55 -10.93 -1.08
N GLU A 54 18.73 -11.36 -1.53
CA GLU A 54 19.11 -11.16 -2.92
C GLU A 54 18.01 -11.79 -3.77
N ASP A 55 17.28 -10.91 -4.46
CA ASP A 55 16.14 -11.27 -5.25
C ASP A 55 16.65 -11.85 -6.57
N HIS A 56 17.04 -13.14 -6.58
CA HIS A 56 17.50 -13.83 -7.78
C HIS A 56 16.46 -13.85 -8.92
N GLN A 57 15.24 -13.36 -8.68
CA GLN A 57 14.18 -13.20 -9.67
C GLN A 57 14.18 -11.80 -10.32
N TYR A 58 14.77 -10.79 -9.70
CA TYR A 58 14.80 -9.44 -10.26
C TYR A 58 15.88 -9.30 -11.34
N ASN A 59 15.44 -9.22 -12.59
CA ASN A 59 16.26 -8.76 -13.71
C ASN A 59 15.90 -7.31 -14.09
N GLY A 60 16.85 -6.37 -13.96
CA GLY A 60 16.67 -4.96 -14.31
C GLY A 60 16.47 -4.68 -15.80
N GLU A 61 16.76 -5.62 -16.69
CA GLU A 61 16.46 -5.53 -18.13
C GLU A 61 14.98 -5.77 -18.43
N ILE A 62 14.35 -6.69 -17.69
CA ILE A 62 12.99 -7.17 -17.93
C ILE A 62 11.98 -6.47 -17.02
N HIS A 63 12.38 -6.15 -15.79
CA HIS A 63 11.50 -5.61 -14.76
C HIS A 63 11.67 -4.11 -14.55
N ILE A 64 10.65 -3.51 -13.95
CA ILE A 64 10.63 -2.07 -13.68
C ILE A 64 11.76 -1.61 -12.77
N SER A 65 12.18 -0.36 -12.96
CA SER A 65 13.23 0.27 -12.14
C SER A 65 12.79 0.47 -10.68
N LYS A 66 13.75 0.66 -9.77
CA LYS A 66 13.44 0.98 -8.36
C LYS A 66 12.56 2.23 -8.22
N GLU A 67 12.79 3.24 -9.05
CA GLU A 67 11.97 4.46 -9.09
C GLU A 67 10.53 4.15 -9.50
N GLN A 68 10.34 3.34 -10.54
CA GLN A 68 9.02 2.90 -10.98
C GLN A 68 8.29 2.09 -9.89
N GLN A 69 9.01 1.24 -9.16
CA GLN A 69 8.48 0.50 -8.01
C GLN A 69 8.01 1.46 -6.90
N GLN A 70 8.83 2.46 -6.57
CA GLN A 70 8.49 3.46 -5.56
C GLN A 70 7.27 4.29 -5.99
N ASN A 71 7.19 4.68 -7.26
CA ASN A 71 6.04 5.41 -7.79
C ASN A 71 4.74 4.60 -7.68
N ILE A 72 4.79 3.28 -7.95
CA ILE A 72 3.65 2.39 -7.77
C ILE A 72 3.28 2.29 -6.29
N ARG A 73 4.26 2.09 -5.41
CA ARG A 73 4.05 1.99 -3.96
C ARG A 73 3.40 3.26 -3.41
N ASN A 74 3.95 4.42 -3.71
CA ASN A 74 3.39 5.72 -3.29
C ASN A 74 1.94 5.86 -3.75
N PHE A 75 1.62 5.43 -4.97
CA PHE A 75 0.26 5.51 -5.47
C PHE A 75 -0.68 4.53 -4.74
N VAL A 76 -0.23 3.32 -4.39
CA VAL A 76 -1.02 2.42 -3.53
C VAL A 76 -1.24 3.02 -2.14
N GLU A 77 -0.19 3.61 -1.55
CA GLU A 77 -0.25 4.32 -0.26
C GLU A 77 -1.18 5.54 -0.31
N ASP A 78 -1.20 6.30 -1.40
CA ASP A 78 -2.11 7.42 -1.61
C ASP A 78 -3.57 6.97 -1.62
N ILE A 79 -3.88 5.85 -2.30
CA ILE A 79 -5.24 5.32 -2.34
C ILE A 79 -5.64 4.79 -0.96
N ALA A 80 -4.73 4.10 -0.28
CA ALA A 80 -4.97 3.62 1.08
C ALA A 80 -5.20 4.79 2.06
N THR A 81 -4.37 5.83 1.98
CA THR A 81 -4.50 7.06 2.76
C THR A 81 -5.76 7.84 2.40
N MET A 82 -6.21 7.81 1.15
CA MET A 82 -7.49 8.40 0.76
C MET A 82 -8.66 7.70 1.46
N MET A 83 -8.60 6.38 1.59
CA MET A 83 -9.61 5.63 2.34
C MET A 83 -9.44 5.81 3.85
N GLY A 84 -8.21 5.79 4.37
CA GLY A 84 -7.91 5.83 5.80
C GLY A 84 -8.46 4.63 6.58
N ASP A 85 -8.43 4.72 7.91
CA ASP A 85 -8.69 3.57 8.78
C ASP A 85 -10.18 3.34 9.09
N TYR A 86 -11.05 3.51 8.08
CA TYR A 86 -12.45 3.10 8.23
C TYR A 86 -12.52 1.57 8.31
N GLU A 87 -13.36 1.07 9.22
CA GLU A 87 -13.69 -0.37 9.36
C GLU A 87 -12.51 -1.28 9.78
N LYS A 88 -11.40 -0.74 10.30
CA LYS A 88 -10.17 -1.52 10.62
C LYS A 88 -9.63 -2.31 9.42
N ILE A 89 -9.99 -1.92 8.20
CA ILE A 89 -9.54 -2.56 6.97
C ILE A 89 -8.17 -2.00 6.61
N ASN A 90 -7.21 -2.90 6.33
CA ASN A 90 -5.93 -2.51 5.78
C ASN A 90 -6.06 -2.33 4.26
N TYR A 91 -6.48 -1.13 3.83
CA TYR A 91 -6.69 -0.83 2.41
C TYR A 91 -5.41 -0.95 1.58
N TYR A 92 -4.24 -0.66 2.15
CA TYR A 92 -2.96 -0.89 1.45
C TYR A 92 -2.83 -2.36 1.04
N LYS A 93 -3.08 -3.28 1.98
CA LYS A 93 -3.03 -4.72 1.72
C LYS A 93 -4.07 -5.15 0.67
N GLU A 94 -5.29 -4.62 0.74
CA GLU A 94 -6.35 -4.94 -0.23
C GLU A 94 -5.96 -4.53 -1.66
N ILE A 95 -5.53 -3.27 -1.83
CA ILE A 95 -5.15 -2.71 -3.14
C ILE A 95 -3.92 -3.45 -3.69
N PHE A 96 -2.90 -3.66 -2.85
CA PHE A 96 -1.71 -4.39 -3.26
C PHE A 96 -2.02 -5.85 -3.63
N THR A 97 -2.89 -6.53 -2.88
CA THR A 97 -3.32 -7.90 -3.20
C THR A 97 -4.03 -7.94 -4.54
N THR A 98 -4.92 -6.98 -4.81
CA THR A 98 -5.63 -6.89 -6.08
C THR A 98 -4.66 -6.64 -7.25
N LEU A 99 -3.66 -5.77 -7.06
CA LEU A 99 -2.60 -5.53 -8.05
C LEU A 99 -1.80 -6.81 -8.32
N LYS A 100 -1.31 -7.48 -7.27
CA LYS A 100 -0.59 -8.76 -7.37
C LYS A 100 -1.39 -9.77 -8.17
N ASN A 101 -2.67 -9.95 -7.85
CA ASN A 101 -3.52 -10.93 -8.51
C ASN A 101 -3.76 -10.56 -9.98
N LYS A 102 -3.96 -9.27 -10.29
CA LYS A 102 -4.20 -8.79 -11.65
C LYS A 102 -3.00 -8.99 -12.57
N PHE A 103 -1.80 -8.72 -12.07
CA PHE A 103 -0.55 -8.78 -12.86
C PHE A 103 0.24 -10.07 -12.63
N LYS A 104 -0.24 -10.97 -11.76
CA LYS A 104 0.40 -12.24 -11.40
C LYS A 104 1.84 -12.08 -10.88
N VAL A 105 2.07 -11.06 -10.06
CA VAL A 105 3.40 -10.71 -9.51
C VAL A 105 3.39 -10.67 -7.99
N PRO A 106 4.28 -11.39 -7.29
CA PRO A 106 4.24 -11.45 -5.84
C PRO A 106 4.70 -10.14 -5.16
N LYS A 107 5.42 -9.28 -5.89
CA LYS A 107 5.97 -8.00 -5.41
C LYS A 107 6.15 -7.01 -6.55
N TYR A 108 6.26 -5.72 -6.20
CA TYR A 108 6.41 -4.64 -7.18
C TYR A 108 7.66 -4.80 -8.06
N SER A 109 8.78 -5.30 -7.51
CA SER A 109 10.02 -5.47 -8.25
C SER A 109 9.90 -6.43 -9.42
N LEU A 110 8.95 -7.37 -9.39
CA LEU A 110 8.75 -8.35 -10.46
C LEU A 110 7.71 -7.92 -11.50
N ILE A 111 7.30 -6.65 -11.49
CA ILE A 111 6.45 -6.11 -12.56
C ILE A 111 7.31 -5.97 -13.83
N PRO A 112 6.88 -6.56 -14.96
CA PRO A 112 7.55 -6.36 -16.25
C PRO A 112 7.50 -4.90 -16.71
N LYS A 113 8.55 -4.43 -17.41
CA LYS A 113 8.64 -3.03 -17.88
C LYS A 113 7.50 -2.63 -18.81
N ASP A 114 7.14 -3.50 -19.74
CA ASP A 114 6.04 -3.32 -20.69
C ASP A 114 4.69 -3.13 -19.99
N LYS A 115 4.53 -3.72 -18.79
CA LYS A 115 3.33 -3.61 -17.97
C LYS A 115 3.25 -2.37 -17.09
N TYR A 116 4.30 -1.56 -16.99
CA TYR A 116 4.31 -0.38 -16.11
C TYR A 116 3.13 0.58 -16.38
N ASN A 117 2.88 0.90 -17.65
CA ASN A 117 1.78 1.79 -18.04
C ASN A 117 0.40 1.18 -17.76
N GLU A 118 0.26 -0.14 -17.91
CA GLU A 118 -0.98 -0.85 -17.57
C GLU A 118 -1.23 -0.84 -16.06
N VAL A 119 -0.19 -1.01 -15.24
CA VAL A 119 -0.27 -0.90 -13.77
C VAL A 119 -0.72 0.49 -13.36
N LYS A 120 -0.15 1.56 -13.94
CA LYS A 120 -0.61 2.93 -13.65
C LYS A 120 -2.08 3.11 -13.98
N LYS A 121 -2.53 2.68 -15.16
CA LYS A 121 -3.95 2.75 -15.56
C LYS A 121 -4.84 1.99 -14.57
N PHE A 122 -4.44 0.78 -14.18
CA PHE A 122 -5.15 -0.02 -13.19
C PHE A 122 -5.27 0.72 -11.84
N LEU A 123 -4.20 1.33 -11.35
CA LEU A 123 -4.23 2.09 -10.10
C LEU A 123 -5.13 3.33 -10.18
N TYR A 124 -5.17 4.04 -11.31
CA TYR A 124 -6.15 5.12 -11.51
C TYR A 124 -7.59 4.61 -11.46
N ILE A 125 -7.87 3.43 -12.03
CA ILE A 125 -9.19 2.79 -11.94
C ILE A 125 -9.51 2.46 -10.48
N GLN A 126 -8.57 1.84 -9.75
CA GLN A 126 -8.74 1.53 -8.32
C GLN A 126 -8.99 2.78 -7.49
N ARG A 127 -8.27 3.87 -7.74
CA ARG A 127 -8.50 5.17 -7.10
C ARG A 127 -9.93 5.67 -7.37
N SER A 128 -10.40 5.59 -8.61
CA SER A 128 -11.76 6.01 -8.97
C SER A 128 -12.83 5.16 -8.27
N ILE A 129 -12.64 3.85 -8.20
CA ILE A 129 -13.57 2.93 -7.50
C ILE A 129 -13.63 3.28 -6.01
N ASN A 130 -12.46 3.36 -5.36
CA ASN A 130 -12.37 3.64 -3.93
C ASN A 130 -12.91 5.03 -3.58
N ARG A 131 -12.67 6.04 -4.41
CA ARG A 131 -13.28 7.35 -4.23
C ARG A 131 -14.81 7.31 -4.28
N LYS A 132 -15.41 6.52 -5.20
CA LYS A 132 -16.87 6.35 -5.24
C LYS A 132 -17.40 5.68 -3.97
N LYS A 133 -16.67 4.68 -3.42
CA LYS A 133 -17.00 4.07 -2.12
C LYS A 133 -16.91 5.09 -0.98
N LEU A 134 -15.88 5.93 -0.99
CA LEU A 134 -15.65 6.97 0.02
C LEU A 134 -16.82 7.96 0.12
N LYS A 135 -17.54 8.21 -0.98
CA LYS A 135 -18.76 9.03 -1.00
C LYS A 135 -19.82 8.55 0.00
N LEU A 136 -19.93 7.22 0.18
CA LEU A 136 -20.89 6.57 1.06
C LEU A 136 -20.40 6.49 2.51
N ILE A 137 -19.09 6.23 2.69
CA ILE A 137 -18.49 5.97 4.01
C ILE A 137 -18.13 7.28 4.73
N ASN A 138 -17.54 8.24 4.02
CA ASN A 138 -17.10 9.51 4.59
C ASN A 138 -17.23 10.67 3.59
N ALA A 139 -18.36 11.36 3.65
CA ALA A 139 -18.68 12.50 2.80
C ALA A 139 -17.66 13.66 2.90
N LYS A 140 -17.12 13.93 4.10
CA LYS A 140 -16.14 15.02 4.31
C LYS A 140 -14.83 14.72 3.59
N ARG A 141 -14.28 13.52 3.78
CA ARG A 141 -13.04 13.07 3.12
C ARG A 141 -13.24 12.94 1.62
N PHE A 142 -14.39 12.42 1.19
CA PHE A 142 -14.76 12.42 -0.23
C PHE A 142 -14.68 13.80 -0.86
N LYS A 143 -15.26 14.82 -0.21
CA LYS A 143 -15.22 16.21 -0.70
C LYS A 143 -13.78 16.71 -0.82
N GLN A 144 -12.98 16.57 0.25
CA GLN A 144 -11.59 17.03 0.26
C GLN A 144 -10.79 16.48 -0.93
N TYR A 145 -10.73 15.15 -1.06
CA TYR A 145 -9.97 14.51 -2.13
C TYR A 145 -10.53 14.77 -3.53
N THR A 146 -11.85 14.95 -3.64
CA THR A 146 -12.47 15.22 -4.95
C THR A 146 -12.26 16.66 -5.37
N ILE A 147 -12.28 17.62 -4.44
CA ILE A 147 -12.00 19.03 -4.71
C ILE A 147 -10.54 19.20 -5.14
N ASP A 148 -9.58 18.61 -4.42
CA ASP A 148 -8.17 18.64 -4.79
C ASP A 148 -7.94 18.07 -6.20
N ALA A 149 -8.64 16.97 -6.52
CA ALA A 149 -8.59 16.38 -7.85
C ALA A 149 -9.24 17.28 -8.91
N ILE A 150 -10.34 17.97 -8.61
CA ILE A 150 -10.98 18.93 -9.52
C ILE A 150 -10.00 20.06 -9.83
N ILE A 151 -9.43 20.69 -8.80
CA ILE A 151 -8.50 21.82 -8.95
C ILE A 151 -7.30 21.40 -9.79
N LYS A 152 -6.62 20.31 -9.40
CA LYS A 152 -5.44 19.82 -10.14
C LYS A 152 -5.74 19.51 -11.61
N ASN A 153 -6.87 18.87 -11.90
CA ASN A 153 -7.23 18.58 -13.29
C ASN A 153 -7.64 19.85 -14.04
N TRP A 154 -8.28 20.82 -13.37
CA TRP A 154 -8.67 22.09 -13.97
C TRP A 154 -7.46 22.93 -14.38
N ASP A 155 -6.46 23.03 -13.52
CA ASP A 155 -5.23 23.78 -13.79
C ASP A 155 -4.49 23.20 -15.01
N MET A 156 -4.49 21.86 -15.17
CA MET A 156 -3.94 21.19 -16.34
C MET A 156 -4.69 21.50 -17.65
N LEU A 157 -5.97 21.89 -17.57
CA LEU A 157 -6.72 22.29 -18.77
C LEU A 157 -6.30 23.66 -19.28
N ASN A 158 -5.73 24.53 -18.43
CA ASN A 158 -5.33 25.89 -18.76
C ASN A 158 -6.42 26.64 -19.54
N MET A 159 -7.63 26.68 -18.99
CA MET A 159 -8.79 27.34 -19.60
C MET A 159 -8.90 28.78 -19.11
N ASP A 160 -9.36 29.68 -19.98
CA ASP A 160 -9.52 31.12 -19.64
C ASP A 160 -10.63 31.38 -18.61
N ILE A 161 -11.59 30.47 -18.49
CA ILE A 161 -12.67 30.56 -17.51
C ILE A 161 -12.19 30.07 -16.13
N LYS A 162 -12.56 30.80 -15.07
CA LYS A 162 -12.27 30.37 -13.69
C LYS A 162 -13.10 29.14 -13.34
N LEU A 163 -12.57 28.28 -12.47
CA LEU A 163 -13.25 27.05 -12.05
C LEU A 163 -14.62 27.30 -11.41
N CYS A 164 -14.76 28.36 -10.59
CA CYS A 164 -16.05 28.73 -10.01
C CYS A 164 -17.07 29.13 -11.08
N ASP A 165 -16.66 29.89 -12.10
CA ASP A 165 -17.55 30.30 -13.19
C ASP A 165 -17.96 29.09 -14.04
N PHE A 166 -17.01 28.18 -14.30
CA PHE A 166 -17.34 26.90 -14.93
C PHE A 166 -18.34 26.09 -14.11
N ALA A 167 -18.15 26.01 -12.79
CA ALA A 167 -19.08 25.31 -11.90
C ALA A 167 -20.48 25.96 -11.92
N ASN A 168 -20.56 27.30 -11.90
CA ASN A 168 -21.81 28.05 -11.99
C ASN A 168 -22.61 27.65 -13.22
N ILE A 169 -21.95 27.66 -14.39
CA ILE A 169 -22.56 27.30 -15.67
C ILE A 169 -22.97 25.83 -15.70
N LYS A 170 -22.10 24.91 -15.26
CA LYS A 170 -22.34 23.47 -15.41
C LYS A 170 -23.29 22.88 -14.38
N LEU A 171 -23.44 23.51 -13.22
CA LEU A 171 -24.36 23.07 -12.19
C LEU A 171 -25.65 23.92 -12.15
N ASN A 172 -25.73 24.98 -12.96
CA ASN A 172 -26.84 25.93 -12.98
C ASN A 172 -27.16 26.48 -11.58
N LYS A 173 -26.13 26.93 -10.86
CA LYS A 173 -26.20 27.39 -9.46
C LYS A 173 -25.29 28.60 -9.26
N LYS A 174 -25.62 29.45 -8.28
CA LYS A 174 -24.74 30.53 -7.83
C LYS A 174 -23.77 29.99 -6.77
N ILE A 175 -22.51 29.79 -7.17
CA ILE A 175 -21.45 29.19 -6.38
C ILE A 175 -20.37 30.24 -6.17
N THR A 176 -20.13 30.57 -4.90
CA THR A 176 -19.06 31.48 -4.47
C THR A 176 -17.80 30.73 -4.03
N SER A 177 -17.94 29.47 -3.64
CA SER A 177 -16.84 28.58 -3.25
C SER A 177 -17.22 27.14 -3.54
N ILE A 178 -16.27 26.38 -4.11
CA ILE A 178 -16.42 24.96 -4.43
C ILE A 178 -16.59 24.14 -3.15
N ASP A 179 -15.95 24.54 -2.05
CA ASP A 179 -16.03 23.86 -0.76
C ASP A 179 -17.44 23.84 -0.18
N LYS A 180 -18.29 24.80 -0.58
CA LYS A 180 -19.68 24.89 -0.14
C LYS A 180 -20.62 23.97 -0.92
N LEU A 181 -20.15 23.33 -1.98
CA LEU A 181 -20.98 22.42 -2.79
C LEU A 181 -21.37 21.17 -2.01
N SER A 182 -22.56 20.65 -2.32
CA SER A 182 -23.01 19.35 -1.82
C SER A 182 -22.11 18.23 -2.35
N VAL A 183 -22.11 17.08 -1.69
CA VAL A 183 -21.36 15.88 -2.12
C VAL A 183 -21.74 15.46 -3.55
N ASN A 184 -23.03 15.56 -3.91
CA ASN A 184 -23.51 15.24 -5.25
C ASN A 184 -23.08 16.26 -6.29
N ASP A 185 -23.10 17.55 -5.94
CA ASP A 185 -22.61 18.61 -6.84
C ASP A 185 -21.11 18.50 -7.09
N ILE A 186 -20.31 18.14 -6.07
CA ILE A 186 -18.87 17.89 -6.21
C ILE A 186 -18.61 16.71 -7.15
N ASP A 187 -19.33 15.60 -6.99
CA ASP A 187 -19.19 14.42 -7.85
C ASP A 187 -19.58 14.75 -9.30
N ASN A 188 -20.68 15.48 -9.49
CA ASN A 188 -21.12 15.97 -10.80
C ASN A 188 -20.07 16.89 -11.43
N LEU A 189 -19.57 17.88 -10.69
CA LEU A 189 -18.55 18.82 -11.17
C LEU A 189 -17.28 18.07 -11.59
N TYR A 190 -16.82 17.13 -10.77
CA TYR A 190 -15.68 16.27 -11.13
C TYR A 190 -15.90 15.56 -12.46
N ASN A 191 -17.06 14.93 -12.66
CA ASN A 191 -17.35 14.22 -13.90
C ASN A 191 -17.34 15.17 -15.11
N LYS A 192 -17.82 16.42 -14.95
CA LYS A 192 -17.77 17.44 -16.00
C LYS A 192 -16.34 17.90 -16.30
N VAL A 193 -15.48 18.08 -15.29
CA VAL A 193 -14.05 18.43 -15.49
C VAL A 193 -13.30 17.31 -16.20
N MET A 194 -13.50 16.06 -15.76
CA MET A 194 -12.89 14.89 -16.42
C MET A 194 -13.32 14.73 -17.87
N TYR A 195 -14.58 15.05 -18.19
CA TYR A 195 -15.05 15.08 -19.57
C TYR A 195 -14.27 16.11 -20.41
N GLN A 196 -14.02 17.32 -19.89
CA GLN A 196 -13.22 18.32 -20.60
C GLN A 196 -11.77 17.86 -20.81
N LYS A 197 -11.16 17.25 -19.79
CA LYS A 197 -9.83 16.67 -19.91
C LYS A 197 -9.73 15.63 -21.00
N ASN A 198 -10.64 14.66 -21.00
CA ASN A 198 -10.67 13.63 -22.03
C ASN A 198 -10.92 14.22 -23.43
N LYS A 199 -11.69 15.30 -23.53
CA LYS A 199 -11.92 16.01 -24.80
C LYS A 199 -10.66 16.72 -25.29
N LYS A 200 -9.90 17.37 -24.41
CA LYS A 200 -8.61 18.03 -24.73
C LYS A 200 -7.56 17.00 -25.18
N GLU A 201 -7.35 15.94 -24.40
CA GLU A 201 -6.40 14.88 -24.73
C GLU A 201 -6.69 14.18 -26.07
N LYS A 202 -7.97 14.07 -26.47
CA LYS A 202 -8.35 13.52 -27.78
C LYS A 202 -8.06 14.48 -28.93
N LYS A 203 -8.12 15.80 -28.70
CA LYS A 203 -7.76 16.79 -29.72
C LYS A 203 -6.25 16.82 -29.93
N ASP A 204 -5.49 16.81 -28.84
CA ASP A 204 -4.03 16.89 -28.87
C ASP A 204 -3.38 15.67 -29.54
N LYS A 205 -4.06 14.51 -29.54
CA LYS A 205 -3.60 13.27 -30.23
C LYS A 205 -3.98 13.19 -31.72
N LYS A 206 -4.82 14.11 -32.21
CA LYS A 206 -5.24 14.15 -33.62
C LYS A 206 -4.40 15.13 -34.45
N ILE A 207 -3.46 15.81 -33.82
CA ILE A 207 -2.45 16.69 -34.42
C ILE A 207 -1.14 15.91 -34.44
#